data_AF-K1S7E0-F1
#
_entry.id   AF-K1S7E0-F1
#
_cell.length_a   1.000
_cell.length_b   1.000
_cell.length_c   1.000
_cell.angle_alpha   90.00
_cell.angle_beta   90.00
_cell.angle_gamma   90.00
#
_symmetry.space_group_name_H-M   'P 1'
#
loop_
_entity.id
_entity.type
_entity.pdbx_description
1 polymer ?
#
loop_
_entity_poly.entity_id
_entity_poly.type
_entity_poly.pdbx_seq_one_letter_code
_entity_poly.pdbx_strand_id
1 'polypeptide(L)'
;MECGKIVVKFENVYFINGTAYAGKSTMVKLLAEKYDGIACEENYQDRLLENLDTKEFPNLTYTRDLQDWGEFVRRTPDEYEAWVNGVTKECTVLEIEILKDLVSRTKKKYL
;
A
#
# COMPACT_ATOMS: atom_id res chain seq x y z
N MET A 1 6.49 -32.32 -0.32
CA MET A 1 6.61 -31.13 0.53
C MET A 1 5.46 -30.22 0.18
N GLU A 2 4.38 -30.25 0.95
CA GLU A 2 3.26 -29.33 0.79
C GLU A 2 3.70 -27.93 1.24
N CYS A 3 3.82 -27.01 0.29
CA CYS A 3 3.88 -25.59 0.58
C CYS A 3 2.48 -25.17 1.01
N GLY A 4 2.20 -25.27 2.31
CA GLY A 4 0.95 -24.80 2.89
C GLY A 4 0.80 -23.31 2.59
N LYS A 5 -0.21 -22.95 1.77
CA LYS A 5 -0.63 -21.56 1.62
C LYS A 5 -0.98 -21.03 3.00
N ILE A 6 -0.15 -20.15 3.56
CA ILE A 6 -0.51 -19.38 4.75
C ILE A 6 -1.63 -18.44 4.32
N VAL A 7 -2.87 -18.81 4.63
CA VAL A 7 -4.02 -17.90 4.48
C VAL A 7 -4.00 -16.98 5.70
N VAL A 8 -3.38 -15.81 5.56
CA VAL A 8 -3.45 -14.77 6.58
C VAL A 8 -4.89 -14.24 6.59
N LYS A 9 -5.64 -14.52 7.67
CA LYS A 9 -6.94 -13.88 7.92
C LYS A 9 -6.72 -12.64 8.77
N PHE A 10 -7.01 -11.49 8.21
CA PHE A 10 -7.08 -10.24 8.96
C PHE A 10 -8.47 -10.10 9.57
N GLU A 11 -8.57 -10.24 10.89
CA GLU A 11 -9.80 -9.89 11.61
C GLU A 11 -9.86 -8.38 11.79
N ASN A 12 -11.05 -7.80 11.59
CA ASN A 12 -11.31 -6.36 11.76
C ASN A 12 -10.54 -5.42 10.81
N VAL A 13 -10.03 -5.91 9.68
CA VAL A 13 -9.51 -5.06 8.59
C VAL A 13 -10.55 -4.97 7.49
N TYR A 14 -10.87 -3.76 7.04
CA TYR A 14 -11.85 -3.51 5.99
C TYR A 14 -11.23 -2.64 4.91
N PHE A 15 -11.54 -2.95 3.64
CA PHE A 15 -11.08 -2.19 2.49
C PHE A 15 -12.28 -1.47 1.85
N ILE A 16 -12.20 -0.14 1.71
CA ILE A 16 -13.22 0.68 1.07
C ILE A 16 -12.75 1.10 -0.32
N ASN A 17 -13.24 0.40 -1.33
CA ASN A 17 -12.87 0.63 -2.73
C ASN A 17 -13.94 1.41 -3.49
N GLY A 18 -13.53 2.15 -4.52
CA GLY A 18 -14.44 2.92 -5.38
C GLY A 18 -13.71 4.03 -6.14
N THR A 19 -14.43 4.72 -7.02
CA THR A 19 -13.86 5.79 -7.87
C THR A 19 -13.37 6.98 -7.04
N ALA A 20 -12.43 7.75 -7.61
CA ALA A 20 -11.97 9.01 -7.02
C ALA A 20 -13.16 9.96 -6.78
N TYR A 21 -13.08 10.78 -5.73
CA TYR A 21 -14.13 11.74 -5.34
C TYR A 21 -15.51 11.16 -4.98
N ALA A 22 -15.63 9.85 -4.78
CA ALA A 22 -16.86 9.19 -4.33
C ALA A 22 -17.08 9.23 -2.80
N GLY A 23 -16.36 10.06 -2.05
CA GLY A 23 -16.53 10.20 -0.59
C GLY A 23 -15.91 9.08 0.28
N LYS A 24 -15.01 8.26 -0.29
CA LYS A 24 -14.37 7.13 0.42
C LYS A 24 -13.62 7.55 1.68
N SER A 25 -12.73 8.54 1.57
CA SER A 25 -11.90 9.01 2.69
C SER A 25 -12.78 9.65 3.79
N THR A 26 -13.90 10.29 3.41
CA THR A 26 -14.92 10.75 4.38
C THR A 26 -15.58 9.57 5.11
N MET A 27 -15.97 8.52 4.39
CA MET A 27 -16.58 7.33 4.98
C MET A 27 -15.62 6.62 5.94
N VAL A 28 -14.36 6.43 5.54
CA VAL A 28 -13.31 5.84 6.39
C VAL A 28 -13.18 6.59 7.71
N LYS A 29 -13.05 7.93 7.66
CA LYS A 29 -12.94 8.78 8.86
C LYS A 29 -14.14 8.65 9.80
N LEU A 30 -15.35 8.75 9.25
CA LEU A 30 -16.58 8.64 10.04
C LEU A 30 -16.76 7.26 10.67
N LEU A 31 -16.38 6.19 9.96
CA LEU A 31 -16.43 4.83 10.50
C LEU A 31 -15.36 4.61 11.59
N ALA A 32 -14.16 5.16 11.42
CA ALA A 32 -13.10 5.09 12.41
C ALA A 32 -13.53 5.81 13.70
N GLU A 33 -14.06 7.03 13.59
CA GLU A 33 -14.58 7.79 14.73
C GLU A 33 -15.73 7.05 15.43
N LYS A 34 -16.71 6.55 14.67
CA LYS A 34 -17.91 5.89 15.23
C LYS A 34 -17.61 4.60 15.98
N TYR A 35 -16.61 3.83 15.53
CA TYR A 35 -16.31 2.50 16.05
C TYR A 35 -14.98 2.42 16.82
N ASP A 36 -14.38 3.56 17.18
CA ASP A 36 -13.04 3.64 17.78
C ASP A 36 -11.99 2.85 16.96
N GLY A 37 -12.11 2.95 15.64
CA GLY A 37 -11.23 2.34 14.66
C GLY A 37 -10.02 3.20 14.32
N ILE A 38 -9.11 2.64 13.52
CA ILE A 38 -7.92 3.30 13.00
C ILE A 38 -8.13 3.48 11.50
N ALA A 39 -8.15 4.74 11.05
CA ALA A 39 -8.06 5.06 9.63
C ALA A 39 -6.59 4.93 9.20
N CYS A 40 -6.33 4.06 8.22
CA CYS A 40 -5.00 3.93 7.62
C CYS A 40 -4.65 5.17 6.77
N GLU A 41 -5.66 5.85 6.22
CA GLU A 41 -5.54 6.94 5.25
C GLU A 41 -4.91 6.47 3.92
N GLU A 42 -4.74 7.38 2.95
CA GLU A 42 -4.21 7.08 1.63
C GLU A 42 -2.68 6.91 1.68
N ASN A 43 -2.13 5.98 0.89
CA ASN A 43 -0.70 5.71 0.73
C ASN A 43 0.07 5.55 2.06
N TYR A 44 -0.50 4.86 3.05
CA TYR A 44 0.10 4.70 4.37
C TYR A 44 1.44 3.95 4.38
N GLN A 45 1.77 3.24 3.31
CA GLN A 45 3.08 2.63 3.06
C GLN A 45 4.19 3.65 2.78
N ASP A 46 3.86 4.89 2.37
CA ASP A 46 4.85 5.93 2.04
C ASP A 46 5.77 6.26 3.21
N ARG A 47 5.31 6.03 4.45
CA ARG A 47 6.12 6.17 5.68
C ARG A 47 7.37 5.27 5.70
N LEU A 48 7.40 4.23 4.86
CA LEU A 48 8.54 3.31 4.74
C LEU A 48 9.47 3.67 3.57
N LEU A 49 9.00 4.49 2.62
CA LEU A 49 9.65 4.73 1.32
C LEU A 49 11.09 5.23 1.44
N GLU A 50 11.36 6.11 2.39
CA GLU A 50 12.69 6.69 2.63
C GLU A 50 13.75 5.62 2.93
N ASN A 51 13.37 4.53 3.61
CA ASN A 51 14.29 3.52 4.10
C ASN A 51 14.28 2.21 3.29
N LEU A 52 13.55 2.15 2.17
CA LEU A 52 13.48 0.94 1.34
C LEU A 52 14.81 0.67 0.62
N ASP A 53 15.23 -0.59 0.59
CA ASP A 53 16.34 -1.04 -0.25
C ASP A 53 15.87 -1.12 -1.72
N THR A 54 16.54 -0.38 -2.60
CA THR A 54 16.27 -0.36 -4.05
C THR A 54 16.49 -1.71 -4.72
N LYS A 55 17.29 -2.60 -4.12
CA LYS A 55 17.44 -3.97 -4.63
C LYS A 55 16.20 -4.83 -4.37
N GLU A 56 15.47 -4.55 -3.29
CA GLU A 56 14.26 -5.29 -2.91
C GLU A 56 12.99 -4.64 -3.47
N PHE A 57 12.95 -3.30 -3.53
CA PHE A 57 11.79 -2.51 -3.97
C PHE A 57 12.13 -1.55 -5.12
N PRO A 58 12.66 -2.05 -6.26
CA PRO A 58 13.17 -1.20 -7.34
C PRO A 58 12.11 -0.29 -7.98
N ASN A 59 10.83 -0.68 -7.97
CA ASN A 59 9.79 0.13 -8.61
C ASN A 59 9.33 1.28 -7.71
N LEU A 60 9.16 1.03 -6.41
CA LEU A 60 8.83 2.07 -5.43
C LEU A 60 9.95 3.08 -5.26
N THR A 61 11.20 2.62 -5.23
CA THR A 61 12.34 3.51 -5.05
C THR A 61 12.80 4.19 -6.34
N TYR A 62 12.27 3.80 -7.51
CA TYR A 62 12.65 4.36 -8.79
C TYR A 62 12.61 5.90 -8.81
N THR A 63 11.49 6.51 -8.39
CA THR A 63 11.33 7.97 -8.42
C THR A 63 12.13 8.68 -7.32
N ARG A 64 12.34 8.01 -6.18
CA ARG A 64 13.18 8.51 -5.09
C ARG A 64 14.65 8.65 -5.53
N ASP A 65 15.13 7.67 -6.28
CA ASP A 65 16.54 7.59 -6.69
C ASP A 65 16.77 8.18 -8.10
N LEU A 66 15.71 8.65 -8.77
CA LEU A 66 15.75 9.17 -10.13
C LEU A 66 16.64 10.42 -10.24
N GLN A 67 17.63 10.35 -11.11
CA GLN A 67 18.56 11.47 -11.35
C GLN A 67 18.06 12.41 -12.45
N ASP A 68 17.33 11.89 -13.45
CA ASP A 68 16.82 12.67 -14.57
C ASP A 68 15.34 12.34 -14.86
N TRP A 69 14.47 13.33 -14.68
CA TRP A 69 13.05 13.23 -15.02
C TRP A 69 12.80 12.98 -16.51
N GLY A 70 13.76 13.34 -17.38
CA GLY A 70 13.73 13.02 -18.81
C GLY A 70 13.67 11.52 -19.08
N GLU A 71 14.32 10.69 -18.27
CA GLU A 71 14.23 9.23 -18.37
C GLU A 71 12.81 8.74 -18.07
N PHE A 72 12.14 9.35 -17.09
CA PHE A 72 10.77 8.99 -16.76
C PHE A 72 9.78 9.35 -17.87
N VAL A 73 9.88 10.57 -18.39
CA VAL A 73 8.98 11.08 -19.43
C VAL A 73 9.12 10.33 -20.76
N ARG A 74 10.32 9.82 -21.06
CA ARG A 74 10.60 9.13 -22.33
C ARG A 74 10.27 7.63 -22.35
N ARG A 75 9.80 7.06 -21.24
CA ARG A 75 9.37 5.66 -21.20
C ARG A 75 8.36 5.34 -22.30
N THR A 76 8.51 4.17 -22.88
CA THR A 76 7.47 3.59 -23.71
C THR A 76 6.23 3.28 -22.86
N PRO A 77 5.02 3.19 -23.47
CA PRO A 77 3.82 2.78 -22.76
C PRO A 77 4.00 1.45 -22.00
N ASP A 78 4.69 0.47 -22.60
CA ASP A 78 4.93 -0.85 -21.98
C ASP A 78 5.85 -0.75 -20.76
N GLU A 79 6.92 0.06 -20.82
CA GLU A 79 7.81 0.30 -19.66
C GLU A 79 7.09 1.02 -18.53
N TYR A 80 6.23 1.97 -18.86
CA TYR A 80 5.42 2.69 -17.89
C TYR A 80 4.40 1.75 -17.22
N GLU A 81 3.69 0.93 -18.01
CA GLU A 81 2.76 -0.07 -17.49
C GLU A 81 3.48 -1.10 -16.60
N ALA A 82 4.64 -1.59 -17.03
CA ALA A 82 5.46 -2.51 -16.24
C ALA A 82 5.84 -1.89 -14.89
N TRP A 83 6.24 -0.60 -14.88
CA TRP A 83 6.55 0.13 -13.65
C TRP A 83 5.32 0.29 -12.75
N VAL A 84 4.16 0.72 -13.28
CA VAL A 84 2.91 0.85 -12.51
C VAL A 84 2.50 -0.49 -11.88
N ASN A 85 2.57 -1.58 -12.65
CA ASN A 85 2.28 -2.93 -12.16
C ASN A 85 3.30 -3.40 -11.11
N GLY A 86 4.57 -3.02 -11.26
CA GLY A 86 5.63 -3.26 -10.29
C GLY A 86 5.39 -2.54 -8.97
N VAL A 87 5.12 -1.23 -9.03
CA VAL A 87 4.75 -0.39 -7.87
C VAL A 87 3.54 -1.00 -7.15
N THR A 88 2.51 -1.42 -7.87
CA THR A 88 1.30 -2.03 -7.27
C THR A 88 1.64 -3.29 -6.46
N LYS A 89 2.49 -4.16 -7.00
CA LYS A 89 2.92 -5.39 -6.31
C LYS A 89 3.76 -5.09 -5.07
N GLU A 90 4.72 -4.17 -5.20
CA GLU A 90 5.60 -3.77 -4.11
C GLU A 90 4.84 -3.05 -2.99
N CYS A 91 3.91 -2.13 -3.31
CA CYS A 91 2.98 -1.53 -2.35
C CYS A 91 2.23 -2.61 -1.58
N THR A 92 1.64 -3.59 -2.28
CA THR A 92 0.85 -4.65 -1.66
C THR A 92 1.66 -5.42 -0.61
N VAL A 93 2.95 -5.67 -0.86
CA VAL A 93 3.84 -6.32 0.12
C VAL A 93 3.97 -5.47 1.38
N LEU A 94 4.29 -4.18 1.24
CA LEU A 94 4.45 -3.27 2.37
C LEU A 94 3.14 -3.08 3.15
N GLU A 95 2.03 -2.91 2.43
CA GLU A 95 0.70 -2.77 3.01
C GLU A 95 0.32 -3.98 3.87
N ILE A 96 0.60 -5.20 3.39
CA ILE A 96 0.36 -6.44 4.14
C ILE A 96 1.23 -6.51 5.40
N GLU A 97 2.51 -6.15 5.33
CA GLU A 97 3.39 -6.14 6.49
C GLU A 97 2.96 -5.10 7.53
N ILE A 98 2.54 -3.93 7.10
CA ILE A 98 1.96 -2.90 7.97
C ILE A 98 0.70 -3.43 8.66
N LEU A 99 -0.21 -4.06 7.91
CA LEU A 99 -1.44 -4.62 8.48
C LEU A 99 -1.14 -5.73 9.48
N LYS A 100 -0.18 -6.63 9.21
CA LYS A 100 0.27 -7.67 10.15
C LYS A 100 0.77 -7.08 11.46
N ASP A 101 1.61 -6.05 11.37
CA ASP A 101 2.11 -5.34 12.54
C ASP A 101 0.98 -4.67 13.33
N LEU A 102 0.07 -3.97 12.65
CA LEU A 102 -1.07 -3.30 13.27
C LEU A 102 -1.98 -4.30 14.01
N VAL A 103 -2.45 -5.36 13.33
CA VAL A 103 -3.34 -6.35 13.97
C VAL A 103 -2.70 -7.07 15.15
N SER A 104 -1.36 -7.16 15.20
CA SER A 104 -0.63 -7.74 16.34
C SER A 104 -0.66 -6.85 17.59
N ARG A 105 -0.83 -5.52 17.41
CA ARG A 105 -0.74 -4.52 18.49
C ARG A 105 -2.08 -4.22 19.14
N THR A 106 -3.19 -4.33 18.40
CA THR A 106 -4.53 -4.06 18.95
C THR A 106 -5.65 -4.77 18.18
N LYS A 107 -6.77 -5.01 18.88
CA LYS A 107 -7.99 -5.61 18.34
C LYS A 107 -8.96 -4.59 17.73
N LYS A 108 -8.55 -3.33 17.57
CA LYS A 108 -9.36 -2.27 16.93
C LYS A 108 -9.67 -2.62 15.47
N LYS A 109 -10.68 -1.94 14.91
CA LYS A 109 -11.01 -2.03 13.49
C LYS A 109 -10.09 -1.13 12.67
N TYR A 110 -9.54 -1.64 11.57
CA TYR A 110 -8.69 -0.91 10.63
C TYR A 110 -9.46 -0.65 9.34
N LEU A 111 -9.46 0.60 8.90
CA LEU A 111 -10.29 1.12 7.81
C LEU A 111 -9.45 1.93 6.81
#